data_AF-A0A1F8UP00-F1
#
_entry.id   AF-A0A1F8UP00-F1
#
_cell.length_a   1.000
_cell.length_b   1.000
_cell.length_c   1.000
_cell.angle_alpha   90.00
_cell.angle_beta   90.00
_cell.angle_gamma   90.00
#
_symmetry.space_group_name_H-M   'P 1'
#
loop_
_entity.id
_entity.type
_entity.pdbx_description
1 polymer ?
#
loop_
_entity_poly.entity_id
_entity_poly.type
_entity_poly.pdbx_seq_one_letter_code
_entity_poly.pdbx_strand_id
1 'polypeptide(L)'
;MILSINSELNVFLLVLCVGFFLGIIYDLIRIVRRVYKHNIFAINIEDSIFWIVTIFILFEFLKYKNSGEFRGFILIGCIIGVILYFYLLSNVLSKMGVAFLKYIDCLIQKVFKLLNFINFFSKIPLLSEKIRVLYNKKIMK
;
A
#
# COMPACT_ATOMS: atom_id res chain seq x y z
N MET A 1 -8.03 20.38 -34.33
CA MET A 1 -9.47 20.16 -34.62
C MET A 1 -10.26 20.85 -33.51
N ILE A 2 -11.22 21.73 -33.82
CA ILE A 2 -12.06 22.34 -32.79
C ILE A 2 -13.01 21.26 -32.27
N LEU A 3 -12.89 20.91 -31.00
CA LEU A 3 -13.73 19.94 -30.33
C LEU A 3 -15.08 20.61 -29.98
N SER A 4 -16.17 19.85 -30.02
CA SER A 4 -17.47 20.35 -29.58
C SER A 4 -17.48 20.51 -28.05
N ILE A 5 -18.22 21.48 -27.52
CA ILE A 5 -18.35 21.71 -26.06
C ILE A 5 -18.64 20.40 -25.30
N ASN A 6 -19.53 19.55 -25.85
CA ASN A 6 -19.89 18.27 -25.24
C ASN A 6 -18.70 17.30 -25.15
N SER A 7 -17.84 17.29 -26.17
CA SER A 7 -16.65 16.44 -26.17
C SER A 7 -15.59 16.94 -25.17
N GLU A 8 -15.44 18.26 -25.00
CA GLU A 8 -14.52 18.82 -24.01
C GLU A 8 -14.99 18.56 -22.58
N LEU A 9 -16.29 18.67 -22.32
CA LEU A 9 -16.89 18.31 -21.03
C LEU A 9 -16.68 16.82 -20.69
N ASN A 10 -16.84 15.92 -21.67
CA ASN A 10 -16.60 14.50 -21.46
C ASN A 10 -15.14 14.20 -21.11
N VAL A 11 -14.19 14.88 -21.78
CA VAL A 11 -12.76 14.77 -21.44
C VAL A 11 -12.52 15.30 -20.02
N PHE A 12 -13.10 16.43 -19.66
CA PHE A 12 -12.96 17.00 -18.32
C PHE A 12 -13.48 16.06 -17.21
N LEU A 13 -14.68 15.47 -17.40
CA LEU A 13 -15.23 14.48 -16.47
C LEU A 13 -14.36 13.23 -16.36
N LEU A 14 -13.79 12.77 -17.47
CA LEU A 14 -12.89 11.63 -17.46
C LEU A 14 -11.61 11.95 -16.67
N VAL A 15 -11.07 13.16 -16.82
CA VAL A 15 -9.89 13.60 -16.06
C VAL A 15 -10.18 13.76 -14.57
N LEU A 16 -11.39 14.21 -14.21
CA LEU A 16 -11.86 14.19 -12.82
C LEU A 16 -11.82 12.78 -12.24
N CYS A 17 -12.30 11.78 -12.98
CA CYS A 17 -12.23 10.37 -12.55
C CYS A 17 -10.77 9.88 -12.42
N VAL A 18 -9.89 10.25 -13.34
CA VAL A 18 -8.45 9.92 -13.26
C VAL A 18 -7.83 10.53 -12.00
N GLY A 19 -8.08 11.82 -11.73
CA GLY A 19 -7.63 12.48 -10.52
C GLY A 19 -8.16 11.81 -9.25
N PHE A 20 -9.44 11.47 -9.24
CA PHE A 20 -10.05 10.74 -8.12
C PHE A 20 -9.34 9.39 -7.87
N PHE A 21 -9.05 8.63 -8.93
CA PHE A 21 -8.34 7.36 -8.83
C PHE A 21 -6.89 7.51 -8.37
N LEU A 22 -6.17 8.54 -8.84
CA LEU A 22 -4.84 8.88 -8.34
C LEU A 22 -4.87 9.23 -6.84
N GLY A 23 -5.92 9.91 -6.39
CA GLY A 23 -6.17 10.15 -4.96
C GLY A 23 -6.28 8.85 -4.15
N ILE A 24 -7.03 7.86 -4.64
CA ILE A 24 -7.13 6.52 -4.02
C ILE A 24 -5.74 5.89 -3.90
N ILE A 25 -4.97 5.85 -4.99
CA ILE A 25 -3.64 5.22 -5.00
C ILE A 25 -2.72 5.89 -3.98
N TYR A 26 -2.68 7.23 -3.97
CA TYR A 26 -1.83 7.95 -3.03
C TYR A 26 -2.24 7.69 -1.58
N ASP A 27 -3.53 7.63 -1.30
CA ASP A 27 -4.02 7.37 0.06
C ASP A 27 -3.72 5.95 0.53
N LEU A 28 -3.66 4.96 -0.38
CA LEU A 28 -3.16 3.61 -0.04
C LEU A 28 -1.70 3.65 0.42
N ILE A 29 -0.83 4.39 -0.29
CA ILE A 29 0.57 4.61 0.13
C ILE A 29 0.60 5.29 1.50
N ARG A 30 -0.25 6.29 1.72
CA ARG A 30 -0.37 6.99 3.01
C ARG A 30 -0.84 6.06 4.14
N ILE A 31 -1.76 5.13 3.86
CA ILE A 31 -2.26 4.15 4.84
C ILE A 31 -1.14 3.20 5.25
N VAL A 32 -0.37 2.67 4.29
CA VAL A 32 0.80 1.81 4.56
C VAL A 32 1.82 2.56 5.42
N ARG A 33 2.10 3.84 5.13
CA ARG A 33 2.99 4.70 5.94
C ARG A 33 2.49 4.95 7.37
N ARG A 34 1.18 4.91 7.63
CA ARG A 34 0.63 5.05 8.99
C ARG A 34 0.81 3.79 9.83
N VAL A 35 0.87 2.62 9.20
CA VAL A 35 0.98 1.32 9.89
C VAL A 35 2.44 0.93 10.07
N TYR A 36 3.25 1.03 9.02
CA TYR A 36 4.66 0.70 9.06
C TYR A 36 5.49 1.98 9.14
N LYS A 37 6.44 2.03 10.07
CA LYS A 37 7.36 3.17 10.20
C LYS A 37 8.34 3.15 9.03
N HIS A 38 8.25 4.17 8.18
CA HIS A 38 9.19 4.38 7.08
C HIS A 38 10.19 5.47 7.45
N ASN A 39 11.45 5.30 7.05
CA ASN A 39 12.45 6.35 7.17
C ASN A 39 12.22 7.42 6.09
N ILE A 40 12.72 8.64 6.31
CA ILE A 40 12.57 9.78 5.38
C ILE A 40 13.01 9.42 3.96
N PHE A 41 14.09 8.66 3.81
CA PHE A 41 14.57 8.21 2.49
C PHE A 41 13.55 7.32 1.76
N ALA A 42 12.89 6.39 2.47
CA ALA A 42 11.88 5.53 1.87
C ALA A 42 10.64 6.33 1.44
N ILE A 43 10.22 7.29 2.27
CA ILE A 43 9.10 8.21 1.94
C ILE A 43 9.40 8.98 0.65
N ASN A 44 10.62 9.51 0.51
CA ASN A 44 11.01 10.25 -0.69
C ASN A 44 11.00 9.36 -1.94
N ILE A 45 11.40 8.09 -1.82
CA ILE A 45 11.34 7.13 -2.93
C ILE A 45 9.89 6.83 -3.32
N GLU A 46 9.03 6.54 -2.35
CA GLU A 46 7.61 6.28 -2.57
C GLU A 46 6.93 7.45 -3.29
N ASP A 47 7.14 8.67 -2.80
CA ASP A 47 6.58 9.88 -3.40
C ASP A 47 7.16 10.12 -4.81
N SER A 48 8.46 9.87 -5.03
CA SER A 48 9.08 9.98 -6.36
C SER A 48 8.47 8.99 -7.36
N ILE A 49 8.30 7.73 -6.95
CA ILE A 49 7.66 6.70 -7.78
C ILE A 49 6.22 7.11 -8.10
N PHE A 50 5.47 7.57 -7.09
CA PHE A 50 4.10 8.04 -7.28
C PHE A 50 4.02 9.18 -8.31
N TRP A 51 4.89 10.18 -8.21
CA TRP A 51 4.91 11.30 -9.15
C TRP A 51 5.28 10.86 -10.56
N ILE A 52 6.27 9.97 -10.74
CA ILE A 52 6.65 9.43 -12.05
C ILE A 52 5.47 8.68 -12.69
N VAL A 53 4.80 7.81 -11.93
CA VAL A 53 3.63 7.07 -12.40
C VAL A 53 2.48 8.03 -12.75
N THR A 54 2.25 9.05 -11.92
CA THR A 54 1.20 10.05 -12.15
C THR A 54 1.46 10.84 -13.44
N ILE A 55 2.69 11.29 -13.67
CA ILE A 55 3.09 11.97 -14.90
C ILE A 55 2.87 11.05 -16.10
N PHE A 56 3.26 9.78 -16.01
CA PHE A 56 3.07 8.82 -17.10
C PHE A 56 1.59 8.61 -17.42
N ILE A 57 0.74 8.44 -16.40
CA ILE A 57 -0.71 8.29 -16.57
C ILE A 57 -1.32 9.53 -17.23
N LEU A 58 -0.96 10.73 -16.75
CA LEU A 58 -1.45 11.99 -17.32
C LEU A 58 -0.96 12.21 -18.75
N PHE A 59 0.28 11.82 -19.07
CA PHE A 59 0.84 11.93 -20.40
C PHE A 59 0.17 10.98 -21.40
N GLU A 60 -0.05 9.71 -21.02
CA GLU A 60 -0.80 8.77 -21.84
C GLU A 60 -2.24 9.21 -22.04
N PHE A 61 -2.86 9.78 -21.00
CA PHE A 61 -4.18 10.37 -21.11
C PHE A 61 -4.22 11.52 -22.15
N LEU A 62 -3.25 12.43 -22.09
CA LEU A 62 -3.11 13.55 -23.03
C LEU A 62 -2.93 13.07 -24.47
N LYS A 63 -2.08 12.07 -24.69
CA LYS A 63 -1.86 11.46 -26.00
C LYS A 63 -3.15 10.85 -26.56
N TYR A 64 -3.85 10.06 -25.75
CA TYR A 64 -5.02 9.31 -26.20
C TYR A 64 -6.24 10.19 -26.46
N LYS A 65 -6.50 11.18 -25.60
CA LYS A 65 -7.74 11.98 -25.67
C LYS A 65 -7.59 13.30 -26.40
N ASN A 66 -6.37 13.82 -26.51
CA ASN A 66 -6.19 15.21 -26.91
C ASN A 66 -5.11 15.39 -27.98
N SER A 67 -4.74 14.30 -28.69
CA SER A 67 -3.65 14.29 -29.68
C SER A 67 -2.30 14.80 -29.11
N GLY A 68 -2.11 14.76 -27.80
CA GLY A 68 -0.93 15.30 -27.12
C GLY A 68 -0.96 16.83 -26.88
N GLU A 69 -2.06 17.53 -27.19
CA GLU A 69 -2.19 18.95 -26.87
C GLU A 69 -2.30 19.15 -25.35
N PHE A 70 -1.39 19.93 -24.79
CA PHE A 70 -1.42 20.29 -23.38
C PHE A 70 -2.52 21.32 -23.13
N ARG A 71 -3.58 20.92 -22.42
CA ARG A 71 -4.70 21.81 -22.06
C ARG A 71 -4.80 21.95 -20.55
N GLY A 72 -4.78 23.20 -20.06
CA GLY A 72 -4.76 23.50 -18.63
C GLY A 72 -5.94 22.94 -17.84
N PHE A 73 -7.12 22.80 -18.46
CA PHE A 73 -8.29 22.21 -17.80
C PHE A 73 -8.10 20.74 -17.42
N ILE A 74 -7.17 20.02 -18.07
CA ILE A 74 -6.84 18.63 -17.72
C ILE A 74 -6.15 18.61 -16.36
N LEU A 75 -5.15 19.47 -16.13
CA LEU A 75 -4.52 19.56 -14.81
C LEU A 75 -5.51 19.99 -13.73
N ILE A 76 -6.34 20.99 -14.01
CA ILE A 76 -7.36 21.48 -13.07
C ILE A 76 -8.37 20.39 -12.74
N GLY A 77 -8.88 19.67 -13.74
CA GLY A 77 -9.79 18.54 -13.53
C GLY A 77 -9.16 17.44 -12.68
N CYS A 78 -7.88 17.14 -12.89
CA CYS A 78 -7.17 16.13 -12.11
C CYS A 78 -7.06 16.55 -10.63
N ILE A 79 -6.66 17.80 -10.39
CA ILE A 79 -6.56 18.36 -9.04
C ILE A 79 -7.91 18.34 -8.34
N ILE A 80 -8.98 18.76 -9.01
CA ILE A 80 -10.35 18.72 -8.47
C ILE A 80 -10.74 17.27 -8.14
N GLY A 81 -10.44 16.31 -9.01
CA GLY A 81 -10.72 14.90 -8.80
C GLY A 81 -10.04 14.35 -7.55
N VAL A 82 -8.75 14.67 -7.36
CA VAL A 82 -7.98 14.31 -6.17
C VAL A 82 -8.61 14.92 -4.91
N ILE A 83 -8.95 16.21 -4.95
CA ILE A 83 -9.57 16.92 -3.82
C ILE A 83 -10.93 16.29 -3.45
N LEU A 84 -11.76 16.00 -4.45
CA LEU A 84 -13.05 15.33 -4.27
C LEU A 84 -12.88 13.98 -3.58
N TYR A 85 -11.91 13.17 -4.00
CA TYR A 85 -11.59 11.91 -3.34
C TYR A 85 -11.23 12.11 -1.86
N PHE A 86 -10.33 13.04 -1.57
CA PHE A 86 -9.89 13.28 -0.19
C PHE A 86 -11.01 13.75 0.72
N TYR A 87 -11.91 14.59 0.20
CA TYR A 87 -13.04 15.09 0.96
C TYR A 87 -14.10 14.02 1.21
N LEU A 88 -14.40 13.20 0.20
CA LEU A 88 -15.53 12.26 0.25
C LEU A 88 -15.16 10.90 0.87
N LEU A 89 -14.04 10.29 0.47
CA LEU A 89 -13.76 8.88 0.75
C LEU A 89 -12.52 8.61 1.61
N SER A 90 -11.54 9.52 1.65
CA SER A 90 -10.25 9.25 2.32
C SER A 90 -10.39 8.88 3.80
N ASN A 91 -11.32 9.51 4.52
CA ASN A 91 -11.56 9.19 5.93
C ASN A 91 -12.05 7.74 6.13
N VAL A 92 -12.92 7.26 5.25
CA VAL A 92 -13.47 5.90 5.30
C VAL A 92 -12.39 4.91 4.88
N LEU A 93 -11.77 5.13 3.71
CA LEU A 93 -10.76 4.22 3.17
C LEU A 93 -9.58 4.07 4.13
N SER A 94 -9.14 5.18 4.73
CA SER A 94 -7.98 5.14 5.61
C SER A 94 -8.25 4.47 6.96
N LYS A 95 -9.45 4.61 7.52
CA LYS A 95 -9.84 3.85 8.73
C LYS A 95 -9.91 2.36 8.43
N MET A 96 -10.56 1.98 7.33
CA MET A 96 -10.68 0.58 6.91
C MET A 96 -9.32 -0.03 6.60
N GLY A 97 -8.48 0.67 5.84
CA GLY A 97 -7.16 0.19 5.44
C GLY A 97 -6.22 0.01 6.64
N VAL A 98 -6.22 0.94 7.59
CA VAL A 98 -5.42 0.78 8.82
C VAL A 98 -5.90 -0.41 9.66
N ALA A 99 -7.23 -0.58 9.81
CA ALA A 99 -7.77 -1.72 10.54
C ALA A 99 -7.42 -3.05 9.86
N PHE A 100 -7.52 -3.11 8.53
CA PHE A 100 -7.17 -4.28 7.73
C PHE A 100 -5.69 -4.64 7.88
N LEU A 101 -4.77 -3.68 7.70
CA LEU A 101 -3.33 -3.94 7.82
C LEU A 101 -2.95 -4.40 9.24
N LYS A 102 -3.52 -3.79 10.28
CA LYS A 102 -3.30 -4.24 11.68
C LYS A 102 -3.81 -5.66 11.93
N TYR A 103 -4.93 -6.02 11.32
CA TYR A 103 -5.46 -7.38 11.40
C TYR A 103 -4.47 -8.38 10.77
N ILE A 104 -3.93 -8.05 9.59
CA ILE A 104 -2.91 -8.86 8.91
C ILE A 104 -1.64 -8.99 9.77
N ASP A 105 -1.15 -7.90 10.37
CA ASP A 105 0.00 -7.93 11.27
C ASP A 105 -0.24 -8.86 12.47
N CYS A 106 -1.45 -8.85 13.04
CA CYS A 106 -1.82 -9.73 14.13
C CYS A 106 -1.81 -11.20 13.71
N LEU A 107 -2.30 -11.52 12.51
CA LEU A 107 -2.24 -12.88 11.97
C LEU A 107 -0.79 -13.34 11.77
N ILE A 108 0.05 -12.50 11.17
CA ILE A 108 1.47 -12.79 10.94
C ILE A 108 2.17 -13.08 12.27
N GLN A 109 1.95 -12.25 13.31
CA GLN A 109 2.55 -12.47 14.63
C GLN A 109 2.10 -13.78 15.29
N LYS A 110 0.82 -14.17 15.14
CA LYS A 110 0.33 -15.47 15.63
C LYS A 110 1.03 -16.63 14.94
N VAL A 111 1.19 -16.57 13.62
CA VAL A 111 1.90 -17.61 12.85
C VAL A 111 3.37 -17.69 13.29
N PHE A 112 4.07 -16.57 13.41
CA PHE A 112 5.45 -16.57 13.89
C PHE A 112 5.60 -17.14 15.30
N LYS A 113 4.68 -16.81 16.23
CA LYS A 113 4.68 -17.41 17.58
C LYS A 113 4.47 -18.92 17.53
N LEU A 114 3.55 -19.40 16.68
CA LEU A 114 3.31 -20.83 16.51
C LEU A 114 4.54 -21.55 15.95
N LEU A 115 5.19 -20.99 14.93
CA LEU A 115 6.43 -21.54 14.36
C LEU A 115 7.56 -21.59 15.40
N ASN A 116 7.75 -20.52 16.17
CA ASN A 116 8.74 -20.49 17.26
C ASN A 116 8.41 -21.49 18.37
N PHE A 117 7.12 -21.67 18.69
CA PHE A 117 6.66 -22.66 19.66
C PHE A 117 6.96 -24.09 19.18
N ILE A 118 6.68 -24.42 17.91
CA ILE A 118 7.00 -25.73 17.33
C ILE A 118 8.53 -25.97 17.35
N ASN A 119 9.33 -24.97 16.97
CA ASN A 119 10.79 -25.04 17.04
C ASN A 119 11.34 -25.14 18.47
N PHE A 120 10.59 -24.68 19.48
CA PHE A 120 10.95 -24.88 20.88
C PHE A 120 10.72 -26.33 21.30
N PHE A 121 9.57 -26.92 20.93
CA PHE A 121 9.26 -28.33 21.24
C PHE A 121 10.22 -29.31 20.57
N SER A 122 10.72 -29.01 19.36
CA SER A 122 11.71 -29.85 18.69
C SER A 122 13.09 -29.88 19.38
N LYS A 123 13.38 -28.94 20.30
CA LYS A 123 14.62 -28.94 21.11
C LYS A 123 14.54 -29.76 22.41
N ILE A 124 13.33 -30.12 22.87
CA ILE A 124 13.10 -30.92 24.08
C ILE A 124 13.71 -32.34 24.03
N PRO A 125 13.71 -33.10 22.91
CA PRO A 125 14.26 -34.46 22.90
C PRO A 125 15.76 -34.53 23.19
N LEU A 126 16.57 -33.52 22.82
CA LEU A 126 18.00 -33.45 23.14
C LEU A 126 18.29 -33.33 24.64
N LEU A 127 17.38 -32.70 25.39
CA LEU A 127 17.49 -32.61 26.86
C LEU A 127 17.15 -33.96 27.51
N SER A 128 16.17 -34.68 26.94
CA SER A 128 15.74 -35.99 27.45
C SER A 128 16.84 -37.05 27.33
N GLU A 129 17.63 -37.04 26.24
CA GLU A 129 18.77 -37.96 26.10
C GLU A 129 19.91 -37.66 27.09
N LYS A 130 20.23 -36.37 27.31
CA LYS A 130 21.24 -35.97 28.32
C LYS A 130 20.85 -36.40 29.74
N ILE A 131 19.57 -36.27 30.10
CA ILE A 131 19.05 -36.70 31.40
C ILE A 131 19.13 -38.23 31.53
N ARG A 132 18.79 -38.98 30.48
CA ARG A 132 18.87 -40.45 30.45
C ARG A 132 20.30 -40.96 30.69
N VAL A 133 21.30 -40.31 30.06
CA VAL A 133 22.72 -40.66 30.25
C VAL A 133 23.19 -40.35 31.68
N LEU A 134 22.80 -39.20 32.25
CA LEU A 134 23.16 -38.83 33.63
C LEU A 134 22.53 -39.78 34.67
N TYR A 135 21.29 -40.19 34.46
CA TYR A 135 20.59 -41.13 35.33
C TYR A 135 21.27 -42.52 35.31
N ASN A 136 21.56 -43.07 34.13
CA ASN A 136 22.22 -44.38 34.01
C ASN A 136 23.65 -44.39 34.59
N LYS A 137 24.38 -43.26 34.50
CA LYS A 137 25.72 -43.15 35.08
C LYS A 137 25.72 -43.10 36.61
N LYS A 138 24.62 -42.67 37.23
CA LYS A 138 24.47 -42.62 38.70
C LYS A 138 24.06 -43.98 39.29
N ILE A 139 23.41 -44.84 38.51
CA ILE A 139 22.98 -46.18 38.94
C ILE A 139 24.11 -47.22 38.87
N MET A 140 25.09 -47.04 37.98
CA MET A 140 26.24 -47.96 37.84
C MET A 140 27.42 -47.67 38.80
N LYS A 141 27.21 -46.81 39.81
CA LYS A 141 28.17 -46.52 40.89
C LYS A 141 27.56 -46.97 42.20
#